data_AF-I3T272-F1
#
_entry.id   AF-I3T272-F1
#
_cell.length_a   1.000
_cell.length_b   1.000
_cell.length_c   1.000
_cell.angle_alpha   90.00
_cell.angle_beta   90.00
_cell.angle_gamma   90.00
#
_symmetry.space_group_name_H-M   'P 1'
#
loop_
_entity.id
_entity.type
_entity.pdbx_description
1 polymer ?
#
loop_
_entity_poly.entity_id
_entity_poly.type
_entity_poly.pdbx_seq_one_letter_code
_entity_poly.pdbx_strand_id
1 'polypeptide(L)'
;MNLNVSVTSPPVIEVSDQDIGATIITDIIIDVLEDHEVIPVACISVEISATFAVEIIGNNLAGWLKLRKFSTYLRWSKIGKLHMHTIQSLTSSILKTVLIPYLNLQLQKGIPLPNLNGFSLENARILYSPPWIGVYSDVSFSRDYYLTQLASNVSQSFSQSVLY
;
A
#
# COMPACT_ATOMS: atom_id res chain seq x y z
N MET A 1 29.07 3.96 8.93
CA MET A 1 28.21 2.77 8.79
C MET A 1 26.95 3.20 8.04
N ASN A 2 26.61 2.48 6.99
CA ASN A 2 25.39 2.70 6.21
C ASN A 2 24.55 1.41 6.21
N LEU A 3 23.23 1.54 6.16
CA LEU A 3 22.30 0.41 6.09
C LEU A 3 21.49 0.54 4.81
N ASN A 4 21.74 -0.36 3.87
CA ASN A 4 20.96 -0.44 2.65
C ASN A 4 19.84 -1.46 2.83
N VAL A 5 18.60 -1.00 2.71
CA VAL A 5 17.40 -1.83 2.85
C VAL A 5 16.73 -1.91 1.50
N SER A 6 16.64 -3.11 0.94
CA SER A 6 16.06 -3.34 -0.38
C SER A 6 15.05 -4.48 -0.35
N VAL A 7 13.89 -4.25 -0.95
CA VAL A 7 12.88 -5.29 -1.16
C VAL A 7 13.38 -6.23 -2.26
N THR A 8 13.47 -7.53 -1.97
CA THR A 8 14.11 -8.50 -2.88
C THR A 8 13.20 -8.93 -4.03
N SER A 9 11.89 -8.82 -3.85
CA SER A 9 10.86 -9.21 -4.82
C SER A 9 9.56 -8.47 -4.55
N PRO A 10 8.66 -8.33 -5.54
CA PRO A 10 7.32 -7.83 -5.31
C PRO A 10 6.64 -8.57 -4.13
N PRO A 11 5.92 -7.87 -3.25
CA PRO A 11 5.14 -8.50 -2.19
C PRO A 11 4.15 -9.51 -2.77
N VAL A 12 4.01 -10.66 -2.12
CA VAL A 12 2.99 -11.65 -2.45
C VAL A 12 1.73 -11.33 -1.64
N ILE A 13 0.61 -11.13 -2.32
CA ILE A 13 -0.69 -10.85 -1.71
C ILE A 13 -1.60 -12.05 -1.96
N GLU A 14 -2.19 -12.59 -0.90
CA GLU A 14 -3.08 -13.75 -0.96
C GLU A 14 -4.42 -13.38 -0.35
N VAL A 15 -5.50 -13.52 -1.12
CA VAL A 15 -6.86 -13.31 -0.62
C VAL A 15 -7.43 -14.65 -0.17
N SER A 16 -7.95 -14.72 1.05
CA SER A 16 -8.72 -15.84 1.58
C SER A 16 -10.20 -15.47 1.71
N ASP A 17 -11.04 -16.40 2.15
CA ASP A 17 -12.48 -16.14 2.36
C ASP A 17 -12.75 -15.13 3.49
N GLN A 18 -11.77 -14.81 4.32
CA GLN A 18 -11.93 -14.00 5.53
C GLN A 18 -10.89 -12.90 5.71
N ASP A 19 -9.73 -13.02 5.08
CA ASP A 19 -8.62 -12.08 5.24
C ASP A 19 -7.78 -11.94 3.96
N ILE A 20 -6.84 -10.99 4.01
CA ILE A 20 -5.82 -10.83 2.98
C ILE A 20 -4.46 -10.97 3.66
N GLY A 21 -3.66 -11.94 3.23
CA GLY A 21 -2.28 -12.11 3.62
C GLY A 21 -1.34 -11.29 2.74
N ALA A 22 -0.28 -10.77 3.34
CA ALA A 22 0.84 -10.18 2.62
C ALA A 22 2.16 -10.77 3.12
N THR A 23 3.01 -11.19 2.19
CA THR A 23 4.38 -11.66 2.46
C THR A 23 5.37 -10.76 1.73
N ILE A 24 6.31 -10.18 2.49
CA ILE A 24 7.32 -9.23 2.00
C ILE A 24 8.69 -9.77 2.40
N ILE A 25 9.62 -9.83 1.44
CA ILE A 25 11.00 -10.24 1.70
C ILE A 25 11.90 -9.04 1.42
N THR A 26 12.78 -8.75 2.37
CA THR A 26 13.68 -7.58 2.34
C THR A 26 15.07 -7.99 2.79
N ASP A 27 16.08 -7.55 2.06
CA ASP A 27 17.48 -7.68 2.45
C ASP A 27 17.96 -6.37 3.07
N ILE A 28 18.67 -6.49 4.19
CA ILE A 28 19.39 -5.43 4.89
C ILE A 28 20.87 -5.71 4.73
N ILE A 29 21.55 -4.88 3.94
CA ILE A 29 23.00 -4.92 3.77
C ILE A 29 23.62 -3.90 4.72
N ILE A 30 24.58 -4.38 5.51
CA ILE A 30 25.37 -3.54 6.41
C ILE A 30 26.64 -3.15 5.68
N ASP A 31 26.81 -1.84 5.52
CA ASP A 31 27.97 -1.25 4.85
C ASP A 31 28.86 -0.49 5.83
N VAL A 32 30.18 -0.66 5.66
CA VAL A 32 31.21 0.14 6.32
C VAL A 32 31.71 1.19 5.34
N LEU A 33 31.97 2.39 5.84
CA LEU A 33 32.51 3.50 5.05
C LEU A 33 34.00 3.62 5.40
N GLU A 34 34.86 3.44 4.41
CA GLU A 34 36.32 3.56 4.53
C GLU A 34 36.83 4.33 3.32
N ASP A 35 37.55 5.44 3.53
CA ASP A 35 38.14 6.28 2.47
C ASP A 35 37.21 6.62 1.29
N HIS A 36 35.93 6.90 1.59
CA HIS A 36 34.85 7.19 0.62
C HIS A 36 34.33 5.99 -0.18
N GLU A 37 34.78 4.78 0.12
CA GLU A 37 34.22 3.54 -0.42
C GLU A 37 33.14 2.96 0.51
N VAL A 38 32.12 2.36 -0.11
CA VAL A 38 31.04 1.64 0.58
C VAL A 38 31.34 0.15 0.50
N ILE A 39 31.73 -0.45 1.62
CA ILE A 39 32.15 -1.85 1.69
C ILE A 39 31.06 -2.67 2.38
N PRO A 40 30.37 -3.58 1.67
CA PRO A 40 29.32 -4.41 2.26
C PRO A 40 29.95 -5.54 3.10
N VAL A 41 29.60 -5.60 4.38
CA VAL A 41 30.21 -6.50 5.38
C VAL A 41 29.29 -7.59 5.89
N ALA A 42 27.97 -7.42 5.81
CA ALA A 42 27.00 -8.48 6.09
C ALA A 42 25.67 -8.25 5.36
N CYS A 43 24.92 -9.33 5.13
CA CYS A 43 23.54 -9.26 4.64
C CYS A 43 22.62 -10.10 5.52
N ILE A 44 21.55 -9.46 5.97
CA ILE A 44 20.48 -10.06 6.75
C ILE A 44 19.22 -9.99 5.90
N SER A 45 18.54 -11.11 5.72
CA SER A 45 17.21 -11.09 5.13
C SER A 45 16.15 -11.10 6.22
N VAL A 46 15.05 -10.43 5.91
CA VAL A 46 13.87 -10.30 6.75
C VAL A 46 12.66 -10.76 5.93
N GLU A 47 12.00 -11.81 6.41
CA GLU A 47 10.72 -12.25 5.87
C GLU A 47 9.61 -11.73 6.79
N ILE A 48 8.70 -10.94 6.23
CA ILE A 48 7.61 -10.28 6.94
C ILE A 48 6.31 -10.88 6.46
N SER A 49 5.48 -11.33 7.41
CA SER A 49 4.11 -11.75 7.15
C SER A 49 3.15 -10.81 7.88
N ALA A 50 2.16 -10.33 7.15
CA ALA A 50 1.16 -9.41 7.65
C ALA A 50 -0.24 -9.81 7.18
N THR A 51 -1.24 -9.34 7.90
CA THR A 51 -2.62 -9.35 7.43
C THR A 51 -3.01 -7.94 7.00
N PHE A 52 -3.80 -7.86 5.95
CA PHE A 52 -4.30 -6.64 5.35
C PHE A 52 -5.81 -6.62 5.52
N ALA A 53 -6.32 -5.50 5.99
CA ALA A 53 -7.74 -5.23 6.11
C ALA A 53 -8.09 -4.07 5.19
N VAL A 54 -9.28 -4.16 4.61
CA VAL A 54 -9.74 -3.26 3.55
C VAL A 54 -11.04 -2.60 3.97
N GLU A 55 -11.20 -1.34 3.61
CA GLU A 55 -12.39 -0.54 3.91
C GLU A 55 -12.67 0.44 2.78
N ILE A 56 -13.94 0.82 2.63
CA ILE A 56 -14.35 1.86 1.69
C ILE A 56 -14.56 3.16 2.46
N ILE A 57 -13.73 4.17 2.19
CA ILE A 57 -13.79 5.48 2.82
C ILE A 57 -14.12 6.51 1.74
N GLY A 58 -15.34 7.05 1.76
CA GLY A 58 -15.85 7.88 0.68
C GLY A 58 -15.92 7.07 -0.62
N ASN A 59 -15.20 7.51 -1.66
CA ASN A 59 -15.06 6.79 -2.93
C ASN A 59 -13.68 6.12 -3.10
N ASN A 60 -12.96 5.86 -2.01
CA ASN A 60 -11.65 5.23 -2.04
C ASN A 60 -11.68 3.86 -1.36
N LEU A 61 -11.00 2.90 -1.96
CA LEU A 61 -10.63 1.64 -1.33
C LEU A 61 -9.36 1.88 -0.49
N ALA A 62 -9.55 2.04 0.81
CA ALA A 62 -8.47 2.21 1.78
C ALA A 62 -8.17 0.89 2.47
N GLY A 63 -7.07 0.86 3.21
CA GLY A 63 -6.75 -0.29 4.04
C GLY A 63 -5.72 0.00 5.11
N TRP A 64 -5.46 -1.03 5.90
CA TRP A 64 -4.37 -1.04 6.87
C TRP A 64 -3.79 -2.43 6.98
N LEU A 65 -2.52 -2.45 7.35
CA LEU A 65 -1.71 -3.64 7.49
C LEU A 65 -1.40 -3.85 8.97
N LYS A 66 -1.51 -5.10 9.41
CA LYS A 66 -1.16 -5.56 10.74
C LYS A 66 -0.05 -6.60 10.63
N LEU A 67 1.07 -6.33 11.29
CA LEU A 67 2.17 -7.29 11.37
C LEU A 67 1.69 -8.57 12.08
N ARG A 68 1.84 -9.72 11.41
CA ARG A 68 1.50 -11.04 11.98
C ARG A 68 2.74 -11.69 12.59
N LYS A 69 3.78 -11.86 11.80
CA LYS A 69 5.07 -12.43 12.21
C LYS A 69 6.18 -11.89 11.32
N PHE A 70 7.41 -11.98 11.78
CA PHE A 70 8.58 -11.79 10.94
C PHE A 70 9.69 -12.73 11.39
N SER A 71 10.60 -13.05 10.48
CA SER A 71 11.82 -13.81 10.76
C SER A 71 13.02 -13.05 10.19
N THR A 72 14.17 -13.21 10.82
CA THR A 72 15.43 -12.61 10.39
C THR A 72 16.47 -13.71 10.26
N TYR A 73 17.18 -13.75 9.14
CA TYR A 73 18.23 -14.75 8.90
C TYR A 73 19.47 -14.11 8.28
N LEU A 74 20.65 -14.54 8.74
CA LEU A 74 21.92 -14.09 8.19
C LEU A 74 22.16 -14.79 6.85
N ARG A 75 22.14 -14.05 5.74
CA ARG A 75 22.49 -14.61 4.42
C ARG A 75 23.99 -14.85 4.31
N TRP A 76 24.78 -13.86 4.70
CA TRP A 76 26.25 -13.95 4.73
C TRP A 76 26.83 -12.86 5.63
N SER A 77 28.07 -13.07 6.10
CA SER A 77 28.84 -12.10 6.88
C SER A 77 30.33 -12.26 6.65
N LYS A 78 31.02 -11.16 6.33
CA LYS A 78 32.49 -11.08 6.23
C LYS A 78 33.15 -10.78 7.59
N ILE A 79 32.36 -10.36 8.58
CA ILE A 79 32.81 -9.98 9.92
C ILE A 79 32.53 -11.07 10.98
N GLY A 80 32.22 -12.29 10.52
CA GLY A 80 31.96 -13.44 11.39
C GLY A 80 30.51 -13.54 11.87
N LYS A 81 30.30 -14.23 12.99
CA LYS A 81 28.96 -14.52 13.52
C LYS A 81 28.32 -13.24 14.09
N LEU A 82 27.07 -12.97 13.72
CA LEU A 82 26.28 -11.87 14.27
C LEU A 82 25.31 -12.38 15.34
N HIS A 83 25.08 -11.54 16.36
CA HIS A 83 24.10 -11.81 17.41
C HIS A 83 22.68 -11.57 16.87
N MET A 84 22.11 -12.59 16.23
CA MET A 84 20.82 -12.50 15.54
C MET A 84 19.66 -12.12 16.47
N HIS A 85 19.72 -12.45 17.77
CA HIS A 85 18.71 -12.03 18.73
C HIS A 85 18.60 -10.50 18.82
N THR A 86 19.73 -9.78 18.85
CA THR A 86 19.75 -8.31 18.90
C THR A 86 19.20 -7.71 17.61
N ILE A 87 19.58 -8.29 16.46
CA ILE A 87 19.06 -7.90 15.15
C ILE A 87 17.55 -8.10 15.09
N GLN A 88 17.04 -9.21 15.61
CA GLN A 88 15.61 -9.49 15.65
C GLN A 88 14.86 -8.49 16.55
N SER A 89 15.39 -8.15 17.72
CA SER A 89 14.80 -7.11 18.59
C SER A 89 14.76 -5.75 17.91
N LEU A 90 15.87 -5.32 17.27
CA LEU A 90 15.94 -4.06 16.55
C LEU A 90 14.96 -4.03 15.37
N THR A 91 14.92 -5.10 14.59
CA THR A 91 14.00 -5.25 13.45
C THR A 91 12.55 -5.19 13.93
N SER A 92 12.21 -5.85 15.04
CA SER A 92 10.89 -5.79 15.66
C SER A 92 10.48 -4.34 15.99
N SER A 93 11.38 -3.59 16.62
CA SER A 93 11.12 -2.18 16.96
C SER A 93 10.90 -1.35 15.70
N ILE A 94 11.80 -1.42 14.72
CA ILE A 94 11.68 -0.66 13.46
C ILE A 94 10.38 -1.00 12.71
N LEU A 95 10.04 -2.29 12.62
CA LEU A 95 8.80 -2.72 11.98
C LEU A 95 7.59 -2.10 12.69
N LYS A 96 7.52 -2.20 14.02
CA LYS A 96 6.34 -1.75 14.79
C LYS A 96 6.23 -0.23 14.92
N THR A 97 7.33 0.50 15.00
CA THR A 97 7.32 1.93 15.29
C THR A 97 7.49 2.81 14.06
N VAL A 98 8.10 2.30 12.99
CA VAL A 98 8.39 3.09 11.79
C VAL A 98 7.67 2.52 10.57
N LEU A 99 7.96 1.27 10.20
CA LEU A 99 7.52 0.74 8.91
C LEU A 99 6.01 0.54 8.84
N ILE A 100 5.43 -0.20 9.79
CA ILE A 100 4.00 -0.52 9.79
C ILE A 100 3.14 0.76 9.91
N PRO A 101 3.43 1.71 10.83
CA PRO A 101 2.70 2.98 10.86
C PRO A 101 2.81 3.77 9.56
N TYR A 102 4.01 3.85 8.96
CA TYR A 102 4.20 4.55 7.69
C TYR A 102 3.41 3.92 6.54
N LEU A 103 3.43 2.59 6.43
CA LEU A 103 2.65 1.88 5.41
C LEU A 103 1.15 2.10 5.62
N ASN A 104 0.66 2.06 6.86
CA ASN A 104 -0.75 2.33 7.17
C ASN A 104 -1.17 3.75 6.79
N LEU A 105 -0.32 4.76 6.99
CA LEU A 105 -0.59 6.12 6.52
C LEU A 105 -0.73 6.19 4.99
N GLN A 106 0.05 5.41 4.24
CA GLN A 106 -0.06 5.37 2.78
C GLN A 106 -1.30 4.60 2.33
N LEU A 107 -1.60 3.47 2.97
CA LEU A 107 -2.75 2.62 2.65
C LEU A 107 -4.08 3.29 2.98
N GLN A 108 -4.11 4.16 3.99
CA GLN A 108 -5.29 4.96 4.32
C GLN A 108 -5.63 6.01 3.26
N LYS A 109 -4.67 6.47 2.46
CA LYS A 109 -4.98 7.33 1.29
C LYS A 109 -5.88 6.61 0.29
N GLY A 110 -5.70 5.29 0.22
CA GLY A 110 -6.48 4.39 -0.60
C GLY A 110 -6.28 4.58 -2.10
N ILE A 111 -7.05 3.81 -2.86
CA ILE A 111 -7.12 3.87 -4.32
C ILE A 111 -8.54 4.28 -4.68
N PRO A 112 -8.75 5.30 -5.54
CA PRO A 112 -10.10 5.71 -5.90
C PRO A 112 -10.83 4.59 -6.65
N LEU A 113 -12.07 4.34 -6.25
CA LEU A 113 -12.98 3.46 -6.98
C LEU A 113 -13.36 4.12 -8.32
N PRO A 114 -13.68 3.32 -9.35
CA PRO A 114 -14.04 3.84 -10.67
C PRO A 114 -15.16 4.88 -10.58
N ASN A 115 -14.91 6.08 -11.11
CA ASN A 115 -15.94 7.11 -11.20
C ASN A 115 -16.87 6.80 -12.38
N LEU A 116 -18.18 6.75 -12.11
CA LEU A 116 -19.21 6.57 -13.11
C LEU A 116 -19.84 7.93 -13.41
N ASN A 117 -19.64 8.47 -14.62
CA ASN A 117 -20.15 9.80 -14.97
C ASN A 117 -21.66 9.90 -14.77
N GLY A 118 -22.10 10.89 -13.99
CA GLY A 118 -23.52 11.07 -13.65
C GLY A 118 -24.06 10.12 -12.59
N PHE A 119 -23.20 9.31 -11.96
CA PHE A 119 -23.59 8.36 -10.93
C PHE A 119 -22.64 8.39 -9.73
N SER A 120 -23.19 8.08 -8.54
CA SER A 120 -22.45 7.89 -7.30
C SER A 120 -22.62 6.45 -6.81
N LEU A 121 -21.55 5.90 -6.25
CA LEU A 121 -21.58 4.61 -5.56
C LEU A 121 -22.16 4.81 -4.15
N GLU A 122 -23.22 4.06 -3.81
CA GLU A 122 -23.86 4.06 -2.51
C GLU A 122 -23.85 2.67 -1.86
N ASN A 123 -23.77 2.62 -0.53
CA ASN A 123 -23.78 1.37 0.23
C ASN A 123 -22.73 0.35 -0.23
N ALA A 124 -21.58 0.83 -0.71
CA ALA A 124 -20.52 -0.02 -1.21
C ALA A 124 -19.99 -0.95 -0.12
N ARG A 125 -19.78 -2.22 -0.47
CA ARG A 125 -19.32 -3.29 0.42
C ARG A 125 -18.25 -4.12 -0.26
N ILE A 126 -17.42 -4.75 0.57
CA ILE A 126 -16.31 -5.60 0.13
C ILE A 126 -16.74 -7.06 0.24
N LEU A 127 -16.47 -7.83 -0.82
CA LEU A 127 -16.64 -9.27 -0.88
C LEU A 127 -15.27 -9.92 -1.06
N TYR A 128 -14.93 -10.87 -0.18
CA TYR A 128 -13.73 -11.69 -0.33
C TYR A 128 -14.06 -12.88 -1.21
N SER A 129 -13.38 -13.01 -2.35
CA SER A 129 -13.61 -14.06 -3.34
C SER A 129 -12.28 -14.49 -3.98
N PRO A 130 -11.51 -15.36 -3.32
CA PRO A 130 -10.17 -15.73 -3.74
C PRO A 130 -10.09 -16.09 -5.24
N PRO A 131 -9.10 -15.56 -6.00
CA PRO A 131 -7.96 -14.76 -5.55
C PRO A 131 -8.21 -13.25 -5.50
N TRP A 132 -9.47 -12.79 -5.58
CA TRP A 132 -9.85 -11.40 -5.73
C TRP A 132 -10.60 -10.85 -4.51
N ILE A 133 -10.62 -9.53 -4.41
CA ILE A 133 -11.66 -8.82 -3.68
C ILE A 133 -12.60 -8.15 -4.68
N GLY A 134 -13.89 -8.24 -4.41
CA GLY A 134 -14.93 -7.54 -5.14
C GLY A 134 -15.44 -6.35 -4.34
N VAL A 135 -15.78 -5.27 -5.03
CA VAL A 135 -16.60 -4.19 -4.47
C VAL A 135 -17.96 -4.26 -5.15
N TYR A 136 -19.01 -4.38 -4.36
CA TYR A 136 -20.39 -4.29 -4.84
C TYR A 136 -21.08 -3.11 -4.16
N SER A 137 -21.89 -2.39 -4.92
CA SER A 137 -22.45 -1.11 -4.51
C SER A 137 -23.78 -0.90 -5.20
N ASP A 138 -24.68 -0.18 -4.54
CA ASP A 138 -25.80 0.46 -5.22
C ASP A 138 -25.27 1.65 -6.02
N VAL A 139 -26.03 2.05 -7.03
CA VAL A 139 -25.68 3.20 -7.88
C VAL A 139 -26.83 4.19 -7.84
N SER A 140 -26.52 5.43 -7.47
CA SER A 140 -27.47 6.53 -7.47
C SER A 140 -27.10 7.57 -8.52
N PHE A 141 -28.10 8.28 -9.00
CA PHE A 141 -27.92 9.27 -10.05
C PHE A 141 -27.48 10.62 -9.47
N SER A 142 -26.35 11.14 -9.95
CA SER A 142 -25.77 12.40 -9.49
C SER A 142 -26.48 13.57 -10.16
N ARG A 143 -27.40 14.21 -9.44
CA ARG A 143 -28.22 15.33 -9.93
C ARG A 143 -27.38 16.57 -10.28
N ASP A 144 -26.23 16.75 -9.65
CA ASP A 144 -25.31 17.87 -9.88
C ASP A 144 -24.59 17.78 -11.24
N TYR A 145 -24.33 16.57 -11.72
CA TYR A 145 -23.79 16.34 -13.07
C TYR A 145 -24.73 16.89 -14.15
N TYR A 146 -26.04 16.71 -13.97
CA TYR A 146 -27.04 17.23 -14.91
C TYR A 146 -27.15 18.74 -14.87
N LEU A 147 -27.14 19.34 -13.68
CA LEU A 147 -27.15 20.80 -13.56
C LEU A 147 -25.90 21.42 -14.20
N THR A 148 -24.74 20.77 -14.05
CA THR A 148 -23.49 21.21 -14.68
C THR A 148 -23.51 21.05 -16.20
N GLN A 149 -24.06 19.93 -16.71
CA GLN A 149 -24.22 19.70 -18.15
C GLN A 149 -25.26 20.64 -18.78
N LEU A 150 -26.35 20.91 -18.08
CA LEU A 150 -27.34 21.92 -18.50
C LEU A 150 -26.69 23.31 -18.54
N ALA A 151 -25.93 23.69 -17.51
CA ALA A 151 -25.21 24.96 -17.49
C ALA A 151 -24.17 25.09 -18.62
N SER A 152 -23.43 24.01 -18.94
CA SER A 152 -22.48 24.02 -20.07
C SER A 152 -23.17 24.08 -21.43
N ASN A 153 -24.31 23.43 -21.58
CA ASN A 153 -25.06 23.46 -22.83
C ASN A 153 -25.72 24.83 -23.05
N VAL A 154 -26.19 25.47 -21.97
CA VAL A 154 -26.72 26.84 -22.00
C VAL A 154 -25.62 27.85 -22.32
N SER A 155 -24.42 27.74 -21.76
CA SER A 155 -23.32 28.66 -22.08
C SER A 155 -22.83 28.52 -23.53
N GLN A 156 -22.86 27.31 -24.10
CA GLN A 156 -22.55 27.08 -25.52
C GLN A 156 -23.61 27.67 -26.46
N SER A 157 -24.90 27.58 -26.12
CA SER A 157 -25.97 28.16 -26.95
C SER A 157 -25.98 29.70 -26.90
N PHE A 158 -25.61 30.31 -25.77
CA PHE A 158 -25.39 31.76 -25.67
C PHE A 158 -24.16 32.23 -26.47
N SER A 159 -23.07 31.45 -26.52
CA SER A 159 -21.90 31.80 -27.33
C SER A 159 -22.18 31.78 -28.85
N GLN A 160 -23.05 30.88 -29.32
CA GLN A 160 -23.46 30.81 -30.73
C GLN A 160 -24.46 31.88 -31.16
N SER A 161 -25.19 32.51 -30.23
CA SER A 161 -26.19 33.53 -30.52
C SER A 161 -25.66 34.97 -30.51
N VAL A 162 -24.38 35.18 -30.16
CA VAL A 162 -23.70 36.49 -30.17
C VAL A 162 -22.88 36.71 -31.47
N LEU A 163 -22.89 35.74 -32.39
CA LEU A 163 -22.18 35.79 -33.68
C LEU A 163 -23.08 36.08 -34.90
N TYR A 164 -24.26 36.66 -34.70
CA TYR A 164 -25.12 37.15 -35.79
C TYR A 164 -25.54 38.60 -35.56
#